data_AF-A0A5S3YLE1-F1
#
_entry.id   AF-A0A5S3YLE1-F1
#
_cell.length_a   1.000
_cell.length_b   1.000
_cell.length_c   1.000
_cell.angle_alpha   90.00
_cell.angle_beta   90.00
_cell.angle_gamma   90.00
#
_symmetry.space_group_name_H-M   'P 1'
#
loop_
_entity.id
_entity.type
_entity.pdbx_description
1 polymer ?
#
loop_
_entity_poly.entity_id
_entity_poly.type
_entity_poly.pdbx_seq_one_letter_code
_entity_poly.pdbx_strand_id
1 'polypeptide(L)'
;PELRKQHPHLPIVFTCTTVAGSNYIERNWGEQVIHTYLPLDFQLTVGAFLRHFNPVLTMSVEMEWWPNLIRQSRNQGSRVMLVNARMTDRSKNRYANMLGLFT
;
A
#
# COMPACT_ATOMS: atom_id res chain seq x y z
N PRO A 1 4.95 -16.26 0.76
CA PRO A 1 4.44 -15.74 2.05
C PRO A 1 3.30 -16.62 2.59
N GLU A 2 3.06 -16.66 3.91
CA GLU A 2 2.05 -17.54 4.54
C GLU A 2 0.63 -17.31 3.98
N LEU A 3 0.29 -16.05 3.69
CA LEU A 3 -0.97 -15.68 3.04
C LEU A 3 -1.18 -16.41 1.69
N ARG A 4 -0.12 -16.61 0.90
CA ARG A 4 -0.20 -17.36 -0.38
C ARG A 4 -0.41 -18.85 -0.15
N LYS A 5 0.08 -19.42 0.97
CA LYS A 5 -0.19 -20.83 1.29
C LYS A 5 -1.67 -21.05 1.63
N GLN A 6 -2.27 -20.11 2.35
CA GLN A 6 -3.69 -20.14 2.72
C GLN A 6 -4.61 -19.78 1.55
N HIS A 7 -4.17 -18.88 0.66
CA HIS A 7 -4.93 -18.42 -0.50
C HIS A 7 -4.09 -18.50 -1.79
N PRO A 8 -3.80 -19.70 -2.32
CA PRO A 8 -2.91 -19.89 -3.46
C PRO A 8 -3.43 -19.32 -4.78
N HIS A 9 -4.75 -19.08 -4.86
CA HIS A 9 -5.43 -18.53 -6.04
C HIS A 9 -5.49 -17.00 -6.05
N LEU A 10 -5.14 -16.32 -4.95
CA LEU A 10 -5.17 -14.85 -4.91
C LEU A 10 -3.83 -14.29 -5.40
N PRO A 11 -3.82 -13.47 -6.46
CA PRO A 11 -2.64 -12.71 -6.84
C PRO A 11 -2.28 -11.74 -5.71
N ILE A 12 -1.00 -11.70 -5.36
CA ILE A 12 -0.47 -10.78 -4.34
C ILE A 12 0.45 -9.79 -5.04
N VAL A 13 0.11 -8.50 -4.92
CA VAL A 13 0.99 -7.39 -5.28
C VAL A 13 1.69 -6.95 -4.01
N PHE A 14 3.01 -7.11 -3.96
CA PHE A 14 3.82 -6.67 -2.83
C PHE A 14 4.60 -5.43 -3.23
N THR A 15 4.41 -4.33 -2.50
CA THR A 15 5.09 -3.06 -2.78
C THR A 15 6.02 -2.64 -1.68
N CYS A 16 7.07 -1.89 -2.05
CA CYS A 16 7.94 -1.20 -1.11
C CYS A 16 8.39 0.14 -1.69
N THR A 17 9.03 0.98 -0.88
CA THR A 17 9.56 2.29 -1.27
C THR A 17 11.09 2.33 -1.29
N THR A 18 11.76 1.23 -0.89
CA THR A 18 13.22 1.19 -0.71
C THR A 18 13.86 0.05 -1.51
N VAL A 19 15.08 0.28 -1.98
CA VAL A 19 15.88 -0.73 -2.70
C VAL A 19 16.16 -1.95 -1.83
N ALA A 20 16.41 -1.74 -0.53
CA ALA A 20 16.61 -2.84 0.42
C ALA A 20 15.35 -3.72 0.54
N GLY A 21 14.17 -3.10 0.60
CA GLY A 21 12.89 -3.81 0.59
C GLY A 21 12.67 -4.60 -0.70
N SER A 22 12.95 -3.99 -1.86
CA SER A 22 12.86 -4.64 -3.17
C SER A 22 13.72 -5.91 -3.22
N ASN A 23 14.99 -5.77 -2.88
CA ASN A 23 15.93 -6.89 -2.85
C ASN A 23 15.47 -7.99 -1.88
N TYR A 24 14.88 -7.63 -0.74
CA TYR A 24 14.34 -8.59 0.21
C TYR A 24 13.14 -9.34 -0.39
N ILE A 25 12.19 -8.65 -1.01
CA ILE A 25 11.01 -9.26 -1.62
C ILE A 25 11.41 -10.19 -2.75
N GLU A 26 12.29 -9.77 -3.65
CA GLU A 26 12.76 -10.58 -4.76
C GLU A 26 13.45 -11.86 -4.28
N ARG A 27 14.37 -11.75 -3.32
CA ARG A 27 15.10 -12.91 -2.76
C ARG A 27 14.19 -13.93 -2.09
N ASN A 28 13.15 -13.48 -1.38
CA ASN A 28 12.30 -14.37 -0.57
C ASN A 28 11.05 -14.85 -1.31
N TRP A 29 10.51 -14.02 -2.21
CA TRP A 29 9.17 -14.19 -2.78
C TRP A 29 9.06 -13.85 -4.28
N GLY A 30 10.17 -13.69 -5.02
CA GLY A 30 10.15 -13.21 -6.41
C GLY A 30 9.09 -13.83 -7.32
N GLU A 31 9.04 -15.16 -7.44
CA GLU A 31 8.02 -15.86 -8.25
C GLU A 31 6.67 -16.06 -7.51
N GLN A 32 6.66 -15.73 -6.21
CA GLN A 32 5.50 -15.89 -5.35
C GLN A 32 4.59 -14.66 -5.30
N VAL A 33 5.04 -13.50 -5.78
CA VAL A 33 4.27 -12.25 -5.76
C VAL A 33 4.58 -11.43 -7.01
N ILE A 34 3.68 -10.51 -7.35
CA ILE A 34 4.01 -9.43 -8.26
C ILE A 34 4.70 -8.35 -7.43
N HIS A 35 5.97 -8.07 -7.71
CA HIS A 35 6.73 -7.03 -7.02
C HIS A 35 6.81 -5.75 -7.86
N THR A 36 6.49 -4.61 -7.24
CA THR A 36 6.67 -3.29 -7.83
C THR A 36 6.85 -2.22 -6.75
N TYR A 37 7.44 -1.08 -7.07
CA TYR A 37 7.53 0.03 -6.12
C TYR A 37 6.16 0.66 -5.90
N LEU A 38 5.89 1.08 -4.66
CA LEU A 38 4.69 1.86 -4.36
C LEU A 38 4.79 3.22 -5.07
N PRO A 39 3.76 3.67 -5.80
CA PRO A 39 3.77 5.00 -6.39
C PRO A 39 3.82 6.07 -5.30
N LEU A 40 4.35 7.24 -5.65
CA LEU A 40 4.18 8.43 -4.81
C LEU A 40 2.70 8.70 -4.56
N ASP A 41 2.36 9.17 -3.37
CA ASP A 41 0.96 9.29 -2.89
C ASP A 41 0.25 10.54 -3.41
N PHE A 42 0.21 10.67 -4.73
CA PHE A 42 -0.61 11.65 -5.43
C PHE A 42 -1.87 11.01 -5.99
N GLN A 43 -2.92 11.82 -6.14
CA GLN A 43 -4.23 11.34 -6.61
C GLN A 43 -4.12 10.57 -7.94
N LEU A 44 -3.38 11.11 -8.91
CA LEU A 44 -3.28 10.52 -10.25
C LEU A 44 -2.49 9.20 -10.25
N THR A 45 -1.35 9.16 -9.57
CA THR A 45 -0.43 8.02 -9.57
C THR A 45 -1.01 6.84 -8.81
N VAL A 46 -1.52 7.08 -7.60
CA VAL A 46 -2.22 6.06 -6.81
C VAL A 46 -3.48 5.59 -7.53
N GLY A 47 -4.23 6.51 -8.14
CA GLY A 47 -5.45 6.16 -8.86
C GLY A 47 -5.18 5.25 -10.05
N ALA A 48 -4.15 5.55 -10.84
CA ALA A 48 -3.72 4.71 -11.94
C ALA A 48 -3.23 3.34 -11.44
N PHE A 49 -2.44 3.31 -10.37
CA PHE A 49 -1.94 2.08 -9.76
C PHE A 49 -3.07 1.17 -9.28
N LEU A 50 -4.02 1.71 -8.53
CA LEU A 50 -5.16 0.94 -8.02
C LEU A 50 -6.10 0.48 -9.14
N ARG A 51 -6.31 1.28 -10.19
CA ARG A 51 -7.10 0.85 -11.37
C ARG A 51 -6.42 -0.27 -12.14
N HIS A 52 -5.10 -0.25 -12.22
CA HIS A 52 -4.33 -1.29 -12.91
C HIS A 52 -4.42 -2.64 -12.19
N PHE A 53 -4.22 -2.65 -10.87
CA PHE A 53 -4.22 -3.89 -10.09
C PHE A 53 -5.61 -4.30 -9.58
N ASN A 54 -6.57 -3.38 -9.51
CA ASN A 54 -7.93 -3.57 -9.02
C ASN A 54 -8.03 -4.43 -7.73
N PRO A 55 -7.34 -4.03 -6.64
CA PRO A 55 -7.20 -4.88 -5.47
C PRO A 55 -8.52 -5.01 -4.69
N VAL A 56 -8.89 -6.22 -4.30
CA VAL A 56 -10.02 -6.46 -3.38
C VAL A 56 -9.70 -6.10 -1.92
N LEU A 57 -8.41 -6.09 -1.58
CA LEU A 57 -7.87 -5.74 -0.27
C LEU A 57 -6.54 -5.00 -0.46
N THR A 58 -6.45 -3.81 0.11
CA THR A 58 -5.21 -3.04 0.26
C THR A 58 -4.76 -3.13 1.70
N MET A 59 -3.51 -3.58 1.91
CA MET A 59 -2.92 -3.70 3.25
C MET A 59 -1.66 -2.85 3.32
N SER A 60 -1.59 -1.96 4.29
CA SER A 60 -0.37 -1.22 4.61
C SER A 60 0.18 -1.74 5.93
N VAL A 61 1.45 -2.14 5.91
CA VAL A 61 2.19 -2.60 7.09
C VAL A 61 3.10 -1.46 7.53
N GLU A 62 3.15 -1.17 8.83
CA GLU A 62 3.96 -0.12 9.48
C GLU A 62 3.31 1.28 9.60
N MET A 63 4.15 2.33 9.69
CA MET A 63 3.86 3.73 10.01
C MET A 63 3.67 4.60 8.75
N GLU A 64 3.50 3.99 7.59
CA GLU A 64 3.37 4.72 6.34
C GLU A 64 1.91 5.15 6.10
N TRP A 65 1.58 6.34 6.60
CA TRP A 65 0.28 6.95 6.39
C TRP A 65 0.22 7.61 5.00
N TRP A 66 -0.31 6.86 4.02
CA TRP A 66 -0.52 7.28 2.64
C TRP A 66 -2.01 7.66 2.41
N PRO A 67 -2.41 8.91 2.66
CA PRO A 67 -3.82 9.32 2.61
C PRO A 67 -4.48 9.08 1.25
N ASN A 68 -3.77 9.32 0.14
CA ASN A 68 -4.36 9.10 -1.19
C ASN A 68 -4.55 7.62 -1.46
N LEU A 69 -3.60 6.76 -1.09
CA LEU A 69 -3.73 5.30 -1.17
C LEU A 69 -4.94 4.82 -0.38
N ILE A 70 -5.07 5.23 0.88
CA ILE A 70 -6.20 4.83 1.74
C ILE A 70 -7.54 5.31 1.15
N ARG A 71 -7.61 6.59 0.78
CA ARG A 71 -8.84 7.20 0.23
C ARG A 71 -9.25 6.54 -1.08
N GLN A 72 -8.31 6.40 -2.01
CA GLN A 72 -8.62 5.87 -3.34
C GLN A 72 -8.86 4.37 -3.33
N SER A 73 -8.19 3.60 -2.48
CA SER A 73 -8.50 2.18 -2.30
C SER A 73 -9.97 2.01 -1.90
N ARG A 74 -10.45 2.79 -0.94
CA ARG A 74 -11.87 2.78 -0.53
C ARG A 74 -12.79 3.22 -1.66
N ASN A 75 -12.45 4.30 -2.37
CA ASN A 75 -13.27 4.81 -3.48
C ASN A 75 -13.38 3.81 -4.64
N GLN A 76 -12.39 2.95 -4.84
CA GLN A 76 -12.40 1.89 -5.84
C GLN A 76 -12.99 0.57 -5.33
N GLY A 77 -13.57 0.53 -4.13
CA GLY A 77 -14.23 -0.64 -3.56
C GLY A 77 -13.28 -1.64 -2.85
N SER A 78 -11.99 -1.30 -2.73
CA SER A 78 -11.02 -2.12 -2.00
C SER A 78 -11.23 -2.00 -0.50
N ARG A 79 -11.19 -3.14 0.22
CA ARG A 79 -11.09 -3.11 1.68
C ARG A 79 -9.71 -2.58 2.07
N VAL A 80 -9.63 -1.78 3.13
CA VAL A 80 -8.33 -1.23 3.60
C VAL A 80 -8.03 -1.74 4.99
N MET A 81 -6.85 -2.36 5.15
CA MET A 81 -6.31 -2.82 6.43
C MET A 81 -5.00 -2.11 6.73
N LEU A 82 -4.88 -1.60 7.95
CA LEU A 82 -3.65 -1.04 8.47
C LEU A 82 -3.11 -1.98 9.54
N VAL A 83 -1.92 -2.54 9.31
CA VAL A 83 -1.28 -3.50 10.21
C VAL A 83 -0.18 -2.79 10.98
N ASN A 84 -0.22 -2.89 12.32
CA ASN A 84 0.72 -2.24 13.23
C ASN A 84 0.77 -0.71 13.14
N ALA A 85 -0.32 -0.05 12.73
CA ALA A 85 -0.39 1.40 12.68
C ALA A 85 -0.24 2.02 14.08
N ARG A 86 0.87 2.73 14.30
CA ARG A 86 1.05 3.63 15.45
C ARG A 86 0.93 5.06 14.98
N MET A 87 -0.08 5.77 15.45
CA MET A 87 -0.30 7.18 15.11
C MET A 87 -0.10 8.04 16.36
N THR A 88 0.95 8.88 16.34
CA THR A 88 1.18 9.86 17.41
C THR A 88 0.42 11.16 17.10
N ASP A 89 0.04 11.92 18.13
CA ASP A 89 -0.72 13.17 17.93
C ASP A 89 0.06 14.23 17.15
N ARG A 90 1.40 14.19 17.21
CA ARG A 90 2.28 15.04 16.40
C ARG A 90 2.15 14.74 14.90
N SER A 91 2.06 13.47 14.53
CA SER A 91 1.85 13.06 13.14
C SER A 91 0.46 13.48 12.66
N LYS A 92 -0.60 13.27 13.46
CA LYS A 92 -1.97 13.71 13.12
C LYS A 92 -2.02 15.18 12.73
N ASN A 93 -1.44 16.07 13.53
CA ASN A 93 -1.48 17.51 13.27
C ASN A 93 -0.69 17.90 12.01
N ARG A 94 0.48 17.29 11.79
CA ARG A 94 1.28 17.53 10.58
C ARG A 94 0.53 17.08 9.33
N TYR A 95 -0.16 15.94 9.39
CA TYR A 95 -0.94 15.43 8.27
C TYR A 95 -2.23 16.21 8.05
N ALA A 96 -2.92 16.64 9.11
CA ALA A 96 -4.10 17.49 9.01
C ALA A 96 -3.79 18.78 8.23
N ASN A 97 -2.61 19.36 8.45
CA ASN A 97 -2.16 20.55 7.75
C ASN A 97 -1.76 20.30 6.28
N MET A 98 -1.38 19.07 5.91
CA MET A 98 -1.05 18.71 4.52
C MET A 98 -2.24 18.17 3.72
N LEU A 99 -3.41 17.92 4.34
CA LEU A 99 -4.60 17.40 3.63
C LEU A 99 -4.99 18.23 2.39
N GLY A 100 -4.72 19.53 2.40
CA GLY A 100 -4.96 20.41 1.25
C GLY A 100 -4.08 20.15 0.03
N LEU A 101 -2.92 19.49 0.19
CA LEU A 101 -2.04 19.06 -0.90
C LEU A 101 -2.43 17.68 -1.46
N PHE A 102 -3.29 16.96 -0.75
CA PHE A 102 -3.69 15.59 -1.07
C PHE A 102 -5.15 15.50 -1.51
N THR A 103 -5.82 16.61 -1.84
CA THR A 103 -7.19 16.66 -2.38
C THR A 103 -7.16 17.17 -3.81
#